data_AF-A0A1M6SW58-F1
#
_entry.id   AF-A0A1M6SW58-F1
#
_cell.length_a   1.000
_cell.length_b   1.000
_cell.length_c   1.000
_cell.angle_alpha   90.00
_cell.angle_beta   90.00
_cell.angle_gamma   90.00
#
_symmetry.space_group_name_H-M   'P 1'
#
loop_
_entity.id
_entity.type
_entity.pdbx_description
1 polymer ?
#
loop_
_entity_poly.entity_id
_entity_poly.type
_entity_poly.pdbx_seq_one_letter_code
_entity_poly.pdbx_strand_id
1 'polypeptide(L)'
;MMKQKKEIIAMVLAGGQGSRLKKLTENVAKPAVHFGGKYRIIDFTLSNCSNSYIDTVGVLTQYQPFELNAHIGNGSPWDLDRMHGGVRILPPYVGRHGGRWYKGTANAIYENMGFIEMYDPDYVLILSGDHIYKMDYSLMLKYHKEKNAEVTISVIEVPWEETYRFGIMNIDNDGRIYEFEEKPKNAKSNLASMGIYIFNWEILKKYLIEDEKDKNSSNDFGKNIIPNMVKNGLRLYAYKFKGYWKDVGTVESLWEANMDILKEDSELNLYDRSWRIYSVNPNSQPHYISSSGKVISSLLNEGCVVHGEVVNSVLFPGVYVGESAKVIDSVVMPNVKIEDYAVVEKAIVMEGVVVKAGVKIGSRNSKEVEVISS
;
A
#
# COMPACT_ATOMS: atom_id res chain seq x y z
N MET A 1 -26.85 -6.24 -18.98
CA MET A 1 -26.73 -5.06 -18.09
C MET A 1 -26.50 -3.84 -18.96
N MET A 2 -27.19 -2.72 -18.70
CA MET A 2 -26.84 -1.44 -19.35
C MET A 2 -25.39 -1.09 -18.99
N LYS A 3 -24.54 -0.88 -20.00
CA LYS A 3 -23.15 -0.43 -19.77
C LYS A 3 -23.18 0.91 -19.03
N GLN A 4 -22.52 0.99 -17.88
CA GLN A 4 -22.38 2.24 -17.13
C GLN A 4 -21.03 2.86 -17.47
N LYS A 5 -20.99 3.68 -18.53
CA LYS A 5 -19.74 4.26 -19.00
C LYS A 5 -19.07 5.10 -17.90
N LYS A 6 -17.82 4.79 -17.57
CA LYS A 6 -16.95 5.59 -16.70
C LYS A 6 -15.82 6.17 -17.54
N GLU A 7 -15.29 7.32 -17.16
CA GLU A 7 -14.09 7.84 -17.84
C GLU A 7 -12.85 7.03 -17.43
N ILE A 8 -12.70 6.77 -16.13
CA ILE A 8 -11.61 6.02 -15.55
C ILE A 8 -12.11 5.07 -14.47
N ILE A 9 -11.49 3.90 -14.37
CA ILE A 9 -11.65 2.97 -13.23
C ILE A 9 -10.29 2.64 -12.63
N ALA A 10 -10.26 2.31 -11.33
CA ALA A 10 -9.04 1.85 -10.67
C ALA A 10 -9.05 0.33 -10.48
N MET A 11 -7.89 -0.30 -10.69
CA MET A 11 -7.62 -1.70 -10.39
C MET A 11 -6.44 -1.76 -9.42
N VAL A 12 -6.72 -2.11 -8.16
CA VAL A 12 -5.75 -2.17 -7.07
C VAL A 12 -5.23 -3.60 -6.94
N LEU A 13 -3.96 -3.79 -7.24
CA LEU A 13 -3.24 -5.05 -7.04
C LEU A 13 -2.94 -5.22 -5.54
N ALA A 14 -3.69 -6.09 -4.88
CA ALA A 14 -3.62 -6.33 -3.44
C ALA A 14 -3.24 -7.78 -3.08
N GLY A 15 -2.61 -8.50 -4.01
CA GLY A 15 -2.22 -9.90 -3.86
C GLY A 15 -0.81 -10.15 -3.31
N GLY A 16 -0.06 -9.10 -2.97
CA GLY A 16 1.34 -9.22 -2.54
C GLY A 16 1.49 -9.97 -1.22
N GLN A 17 2.23 -11.08 -1.23
CA GLN A 17 2.55 -11.87 -0.04
C GLN A 17 3.41 -11.08 0.97
N GLY A 18 4.27 -10.17 0.49
CA GLY A 18 5.13 -9.37 1.35
C GLY A 18 6.19 -10.17 2.10
N SER A 19 6.75 -11.24 1.51
CA SER A 19 7.66 -12.20 2.17
C SER A 19 8.83 -11.60 2.98
N ARG A 20 9.29 -10.40 2.60
CA ARG A 20 10.35 -9.65 3.29
C ARG A 20 9.92 -9.03 4.64
N LEU A 21 8.61 -8.98 4.94
CA LEU A 21 8.06 -8.57 6.22
C LEU A 21 8.01 -9.73 7.25
N LYS A 22 8.50 -10.92 6.86
CA LYS A 22 8.65 -12.09 7.74
C LYS A 22 7.30 -12.42 8.42
N LYS A 23 7.29 -12.44 9.76
CA LYS A 23 6.13 -12.81 10.59
C LYS A 23 4.93 -11.88 10.43
N LEU A 24 5.15 -10.61 10.07
CA LEU A 24 4.08 -9.61 9.95
C LEU A 24 3.07 -9.93 8.83
N THR A 25 3.47 -10.75 7.85
CA THR A 25 2.63 -11.14 6.71
C THR A 25 2.44 -12.66 6.63
N GLU A 26 2.64 -13.38 7.73
CA GLU A 26 2.45 -14.84 7.76
C GLU A 26 0.97 -15.22 7.62
N ASN A 27 0.09 -14.46 8.28
CA ASN A 27 -1.35 -14.69 8.29
C ASN A 27 -2.17 -13.53 7.72
N VAL A 28 -1.51 -12.49 7.19
CA VAL A 28 -2.15 -11.25 6.73
C VAL A 28 -1.49 -10.82 5.41
N ALA A 29 -2.31 -10.39 4.44
CA ALA A 29 -1.80 -9.80 3.21
C ALA A 29 -1.07 -8.47 3.48
N LYS A 30 0.02 -8.16 2.76
CA LYS A 30 0.77 -6.90 2.96
C LYS A 30 -0.13 -5.65 2.98
N PRO A 31 -1.12 -5.48 2.07
CA PRO A 31 -2.04 -4.33 2.11
C PRO A 31 -2.86 -4.18 3.41
N ALA A 32 -3.06 -5.27 4.15
CA ALA A 32 -3.80 -5.29 5.40
C ALA A 32 -2.92 -5.07 6.65
N VAL A 33 -1.61 -4.91 6.48
CA VAL A 33 -0.71 -4.60 7.61
C VAL A 33 -1.05 -3.23 8.19
N HIS A 34 -1.08 -3.17 9.52
CA HIS A 34 -1.34 -1.98 10.33
C HIS A 34 -0.28 -0.89 10.12
N PHE A 35 -0.71 0.36 10.01
CA PHE A 35 0.12 1.54 9.83
C PHE A 35 -0.41 2.77 10.56
N GLY A 36 0.50 3.56 11.15
CA GLY A 36 0.25 4.91 11.63
C GLY A 36 -0.79 5.02 12.74
N GLY A 37 -0.86 4.00 13.60
CA GLY A 37 -1.72 3.97 14.79
C GLY A 37 -3.20 3.71 14.51
N LYS A 38 -3.66 3.79 13.25
CA LYS A 38 -5.07 3.66 12.88
C LYS A 38 -5.31 2.93 11.56
N TYR A 39 -4.44 3.15 10.59
CA TYR A 39 -4.67 2.78 9.20
C TYR A 39 -4.20 1.36 8.92
N ARG A 40 -4.63 0.82 7.78
CA ARG A 40 -3.93 -0.25 7.06
C ARG A 40 -3.29 0.35 5.80
N ILE A 41 -2.29 -0.30 5.23
CA ILE A 41 -1.56 0.25 4.07
C ILE A 41 -2.49 0.54 2.89
N ILE A 42 -3.47 -0.33 2.62
CA ILE A 42 -4.42 -0.15 1.50
C ILE A 42 -5.26 1.13 1.60
N ASP A 43 -5.42 1.67 2.81
CA ASP A 43 -6.25 2.84 3.09
C ASP A 43 -5.74 4.07 2.33
N PHE A 44 -4.42 4.17 2.13
CA PHE A 44 -3.81 5.26 1.36
C PHE A 44 -4.25 5.20 -0.10
N THR A 45 -4.16 4.03 -0.73
CA THR A 45 -4.55 3.84 -2.12
C THR A 45 -6.05 4.08 -2.32
N LEU A 46 -6.91 3.56 -1.44
CA LEU A 46 -8.37 3.76 -1.52
C LEU A 46 -8.77 5.22 -1.26
N SER A 47 -8.14 5.88 -0.30
CA SER A 47 -8.38 7.30 -0.03
C SER A 47 -7.93 8.17 -1.19
N ASN A 48 -6.80 7.86 -1.82
CA ASN A 48 -6.34 8.56 -3.00
C ASN A 48 -7.34 8.41 -4.15
N CYS A 49 -7.95 7.23 -4.36
CA CYS A 49 -9.02 7.04 -5.34
C CYS A 49 -10.22 7.97 -5.05
N SER A 50 -10.72 7.93 -3.82
CA SER A 50 -11.88 8.74 -3.41
C SER A 50 -11.61 10.24 -3.54
N ASN A 51 -10.47 10.73 -3.03
CA ASN A 51 -10.06 12.13 -3.12
C ASN A 51 -9.78 12.57 -4.57
N SER A 52 -9.44 11.65 -5.47
CA SER A 52 -9.26 11.90 -6.90
C SER A 52 -10.53 11.73 -7.73
N TYR A 53 -11.70 11.59 -7.09
CA TYR A 53 -13.00 11.36 -7.72
C TYR A 53 -13.09 10.07 -8.57
N ILE A 54 -12.27 9.07 -8.24
CA ILE A 54 -12.32 7.74 -8.87
C ILE A 54 -13.17 6.84 -7.99
N ASP A 55 -14.42 6.67 -8.41
CA ASP A 55 -15.45 6.02 -7.59
C ASP A 55 -15.72 4.55 -7.93
N THR A 56 -15.09 4.01 -8.97
CA THR A 56 -15.15 2.59 -9.36
C THR A 56 -13.79 1.94 -9.16
N VAL A 57 -13.70 1.01 -8.20
CA VAL A 57 -12.43 0.40 -7.79
C VAL A 57 -12.55 -1.12 -7.71
N GLY A 58 -11.76 -1.84 -8.51
CA GLY A 58 -11.58 -3.29 -8.38
C GLY A 58 -10.36 -3.60 -7.52
N VAL A 59 -10.51 -4.36 -6.44
CA VAL A 59 -9.40 -4.76 -5.56
C VAL A 59 -9.09 -6.24 -5.79
N LEU A 60 -7.94 -6.53 -6.39
CA LEU A 60 -7.52 -7.88 -6.76
C LEU A 60 -6.77 -8.53 -5.59
N THR A 61 -7.45 -9.42 -4.89
CA THR A 61 -6.92 -10.12 -3.71
C THR A 61 -6.51 -11.53 -4.08
N GLN A 62 -5.45 -12.06 -3.47
CA GLN A 62 -4.98 -13.43 -3.75
C GLN A 62 -4.55 -14.16 -2.47
N TYR A 63 -3.51 -13.69 -1.80
CA TYR A 63 -2.97 -14.29 -0.59
C TYR A 63 -3.69 -13.79 0.67
N GLN A 64 -4.02 -14.68 1.61
CA GLN A 64 -4.62 -14.40 2.93
C GLN A 64 -5.67 -13.24 2.91
N PRO A 65 -6.72 -13.32 2.07
CA PRO A 65 -7.57 -12.16 1.79
C PRO A 65 -8.60 -11.88 2.89
N PHE A 66 -8.80 -12.78 3.86
CA PHE A 66 -9.91 -12.68 4.81
C PHE A 66 -9.91 -11.36 5.58
N GLU A 67 -8.80 -11.03 6.24
CA GLU A 67 -8.64 -9.78 7.00
C GLU A 67 -8.78 -8.55 6.12
N LEU A 68 -8.20 -8.59 4.92
CA LEU A 68 -8.28 -7.49 3.96
C LEU A 68 -9.73 -7.27 3.50
N ASN A 69 -10.44 -8.35 3.19
CA ASN A 69 -11.81 -8.31 2.71
C ASN A 69 -12.76 -7.80 3.80
N ALA A 70 -12.57 -8.24 5.04
CA ALA A 70 -13.34 -7.77 6.19
C ALA A 70 -13.14 -6.27 6.42
N HIS A 71 -11.90 -5.77 6.29
CA HIS A 71 -11.59 -4.35 6.43
C HIS A 71 -12.15 -3.48 5.32
N ILE A 72 -12.06 -3.92 4.06
CA ILE A 72 -12.64 -3.19 2.92
C ILE A 72 -14.17 -3.17 3.03
N GLY A 73 -14.78 -4.31 3.37
CA GLY A 73 -16.23 -4.46 3.47
C GLY A 73 -16.94 -4.02 2.19
N ASN A 74 -17.91 -3.11 2.33
CA ASN A 74 -18.60 -2.49 1.20
C ASN A 74 -17.95 -1.19 0.69
N GLY A 75 -16.83 -0.75 1.30
CA GLY A 75 -16.13 0.49 0.94
C GLY A 75 -16.68 1.77 1.56
N SER A 76 -17.68 1.69 2.45
CA SER A 76 -18.32 2.87 3.06
C SER A 76 -17.34 3.87 3.70
N PRO A 77 -16.27 3.46 4.43
CA PRO A 77 -15.31 4.41 5.00
C PRO A 77 -14.65 5.33 3.98
N TRP A 78 -14.53 4.91 2.72
CA TRP A 78 -13.91 5.67 1.64
C TRP A 78 -14.93 6.30 0.68
N ASP A 79 -16.23 6.31 1.01
CA ASP A 79 -17.33 6.73 0.11
C ASP A 79 -17.39 5.88 -1.20
N LEU A 80 -16.99 4.61 -1.08
CA LEU A 80 -16.95 3.63 -2.18
C LEU A 80 -18.05 2.57 -2.08
N ASP A 81 -19.13 2.81 -1.33
CA ASP A 81 -20.32 1.96 -1.22
C ASP A 81 -21.44 2.37 -2.20
N ARG A 82 -21.05 2.90 -3.36
CA ARG A 82 -21.96 3.47 -4.36
C ARG A 82 -22.76 2.40 -5.12
N MET A 83 -24.00 2.74 -5.48
CA MET A 83 -24.85 1.91 -6.34
C MET A 83 -24.32 1.77 -7.78
N HIS A 84 -23.64 2.80 -8.29
CA HIS A 84 -23.12 2.89 -9.66
C HIS A 84 -21.61 3.09 -9.63
N GLY A 85 -20.90 1.98 -9.41
CA GLY A 85 -19.47 1.93 -9.12
C GLY A 85 -19.22 1.28 -7.77
N GLY A 86 -18.36 1.92 -6.98
CA GLY A 86 -17.92 1.48 -5.67
C GLY A 86 -16.73 0.52 -5.70
N VAL A 87 -16.35 0.05 -4.53
CA VAL A 87 -15.30 -0.97 -4.38
C VAL A 87 -15.88 -2.36 -4.63
N ARG A 88 -15.14 -3.19 -5.35
CA ARG A 88 -15.44 -4.62 -5.55
C ARG A 88 -14.18 -5.43 -5.32
N ILE A 89 -14.31 -6.43 -4.45
CA ILE A 89 -13.24 -7.40 -4.20
C ILE A 89 -13.30 -8.44 -5.31
N LEU A 90 -12.17 -8.66 -5.98
CA LEU A 90 -12.02 -9.52 -7.14
C LEU A 90 -11.03 -10.64 -6.80
N PRO A 91 -11.49 -11.73 -6.15
CA PRO A 91 -10.64 -12.88 -5.88
C PRO A 91 -10.45 -13.74 -7.15
N PRO A 92 -9.41 -14.59 -7.20
CA PRO A 92 -9.30 -15.61 -8.24
C PRO A 92 -10.50 -16.56 -8.15
N TYR A 93 -11.09 -16.90 -9.30
CA TYR A 93 -12.21 -17.84 -9.37
C TYR A 93 -11.79 -19.17 -10.01
N VAL A 94 -12.44 -20.24 -9.58
CA VAL A 94 -12.28 -21.57 -10.17
C VAL A 94 -13.13 -21.65 -11.43
N GLY A 95 -12.48 -21.76 -12.59
CA GLY A 95 -13.17 -21.96 -13.86
C GLY A 95 -13.50 -23.44 -14.10
N ARG A 96 -14.16 -23.74 -15.24
CA ARG A 96 -14.49 -25.13 -15.67
C ARG A 96 -13.27 -26.06 -15.79
N HIS A 97 -12.05 -25.51 -15.88
CA HIS A 97 -10.79 -26.25 -16.01
C HIS A 97 -9.95 -26.26 -14.72
N GLY A 98 -10.52 -25.89 -13.57
CA GLY A 98 -9.84 -25.93 -12.27
C GLY A 98 -9.53 -24.55 -11.68
N GLY A 99 -8.98 -24.54 -10.46
CA GLY A 99 -8.64 -23.32 -9.73
C GLY A 99 -7.36 -22.69 -10.26
N ARG A 100 -7.44 -21.43 -10.69
CA ARG A 100 -6.30 -20.70 -11.24
C ARG A 100 -5.95 -19.52 -10.34
N TRP A 101 -4.80 -19.62 -9.69
CA TRP A 101 -4.12 -18.48 -9.07
C TRP A 101 -3.68 -17.51 -10.17
N TYR A 102 -3.63 -16.20 -9.88
CA TYR A 102 -3.07 -15.25 -10.84
C TYR A 102 -1.60 -15.59 -11.09
N LYS A 103 -1.24 -15.73 -12.37
CA LYS A 103 0.12 -16.09 -12.80
C LYS A 103 1.11 -14.94 -12.61
N GLY A 104 0.60 -13.71 -12.65
CA GLY A 104 1.36 -12.48 -12.49
C GLY A 104 0.42 -11.27 -12.42
N THR A 105 1.01 -10.09 -12.23
CA THR A 105 0.25 -8.84 -12.03
C THR A 105 -0.62 -8.46 -13.23
N ALA A 106 -0.16 -8.73 -14.46
CA ALA A 106 -0.93 -8.47 -15.67
C ALA A 106 -2.03 -9.52 -15.86
N ASN A 107 -1.75 -10.80 -15.57
CA ASN A 107 -2.78 -11.85 -15.63
C ASN A 107 -3.93 -11.59 -14.65
N ALA A 108 -3.67 -10.99 -13.48
CA ALA A 108 -4.74 -10.59 -12.55
C ALA A 108 -5.74 -9.62 -13.20
N ILE A 109 -5.26 -8.66 -14.00
CA ILE A 109 -6.13 -7.75 -14.77
C ILE A 109 -6.82 -8.49 -15.92
N TYR A 110 -6.11 -9.37 -16.62
CA TYR A 110 -6.66 -10.18 -17.72
C TYR A 110 -7.86 -11.04 -17.27
N GLU A 111 -7.74 -11.78 -16.16
CA GLU A 111 -8.84 -12.62 -15.65
C GLU A 111 -10.05 -11.78 -15.20
N ASN A 112 -9.85 -10.50 -14.90
CA ASN A 112 -10.89 -9.58 -14.43
C ASN A 112 -11.31 -8.55 -15.50
N MET A 113 -10.98 -8.73 -16.78
CA MET A 113 -11.39 -7.81 -17.84
C MET A 113 -12.92 -7.64 -17.91
N GLY A 114 -13.69 -8.69 -17.58
CA GLY A 114 -15.16 -8.59 -17.55
C GLY A 114 -15.69 -7.54 -16.57
N PHE A 115 -14.99 -7.30 -15.45
CA PHE A 115 -15.31 -6.20 -14.54
C PHE A 115 -15.06 -4.84 -15.21
N ILE A 116 -13.94 -4.70 -15.92
CA ILE A 116 -13.57 -3.48 -16.64
C ILE A 116 -14.59 -3.19 -17.76
N GLU A 117 -14.90 -4.20 -18.58
CA GLU A 117 -15.82 -4.11 -19.72
C GLU A 117 -17.25 -3.74 -19.31
N MET A 118 -17.67 -4.05 -18.07
CA MET A 118 -18.97 -3.66 -17.54
C MET A 118 -19.15 -2.14 -17.50
N TYR A 119 -18.05 -1.42 -17.27
CA TYR A 119 -18.03 0.04 -17.17
C TYR A 119 -17.52 0.74 -18.43
N ASP A 120 -17.11 -0.01 -19.46
CA ASP A 120 -16.69 0.52 -20.77
C ASP A 120 -15.77 1.76 -20.69
N PRO A 121 -14.68 1.74 -19.88
CA PRO A 121 -13.96 2.95 -19.56
C PRO A 121 -13.03 3.41 -20.68
N ASP A 122 -12.74 4.71 -20.71
CA ASP A 122 -11.73 5.26 -21.61
C ASP A 122 -10.31 4.94 -21.08
N TYR A 123 -10.13 5.03 -19.76
CA TYR A 123 -8.85 4.80 -19.08
C TYR A 123 -8.94 3.77 -17.95
N VAL A 124 -7.84 3.06 -17.71
CA VAL A 124 -7.69 2.16 -16.55
C VAL A 124 -6.47 2.60 -15.75
N LEU A 125 -6.69 2.88 -14.46
CA LEU A 125 -5.65 3.17 -13.49
C LEU A 125 -5.28 1.89 -12.74
N ILE A 126 -4.04 1.43 -12.87
CA ILE A 126 -3.48 0.31 -12.12
C ILE A 126 -2.72 0.86 -10.92
N LEU A 127 -3.01 0.33 -9.73
CA LEU A 127 -2.44 0.78 -8.46
C LEU A 127 -1.84 -0.39 -7.69
N SER A 128 -0.78 -0.12 -6.94
CA SER A 128 -0.32 -1.02 -5.88
C SER A 128 -1.09 -0.74 -4.58
N GLY A 129 -1.57 -1.79 -3.92
CA GLY A 129 -2.28 -1.69 -2.63
C GLY A 129 -1.35 -1.68 -1.42
N ASP A 130 -0.04 -1.68 -1.60
CA ASP A 130 0.96 -1.99 -0.57
C ASP A 130 2.05 -0.92 -0.40
N HIS A 131 1.81 0.30 -0.89
CA HIS A 131 2.67 1.47 -0.73
C HIS A 131 1.97 2.56 0.10
N ILE A 132 2.77 3.40 0.77
CA ILE A 132 2.26 4.52 1.58
C ILE A 132 2.61 5.83 0.87
N TYR A 133 1.58 6.57 0.44
CA TYR A 133 1.73 7.84 -0.29
C TYR A 133 0.39 8.59 -0.37
N LYS A 134 0.46 9.89 -0.67
CA LYS A 134 -0.68 10.75 -1.00
C LYS A 134 -0.51 11.28 -2.43
N MET A 135 -1.40 10.92 -3.33
CA MET A 135 -1.31 11.31 -4.74
C MET A 135 -2.68 11.60 -5.32
N ASP A 136 -2.80 12.77 -5.97
CA ASP A 136 -3.96 13.13 -6.76
C ASP A 136 -3.84 12.53 -8.17
N TYR A 137 -4.61 11.48 -8.43
CA TYR A 137 -4.64 10.80 -9.71
C TYR A 137 -5.32 11.63 -10.80
N SER A 138 -6.14 12.63 -10.45
CA SER A 138 -6.76 13.51 -11.43
C SER A 138 -5.72 14.36 -12.17
N LEU A 139 -4.65 14.76 -11.47
CA LEU A 139 -3.50 15.46 -12.07
C LEU A 139 -2.70 14.54 -13.00
N MET A 140 -2.50 13.28 -12.61
CA MET A 140 -1.83 12.29 -13.45
C MET A 140 -2.66 11.98 -14.71
N LEU A 141 -3.99 11.87 -14.58
CA LEU A 141 -4.90 11.69 -15.71
C LEU A 141 -4.91 12.91 -16.64
N LYS A 142 -4.88 14.12 -16.09
CA LYS A 142 -4.75 15.35 -16.88
C LYS A 142 -3.46 15.35 -17.69
N TYR A 143 -2.33 15.02 -17.05
CA TYR A 143 -1.03 14.90 -17.73
C TYR A 143 -1.06 13.82 -18.84
N HIS A 144 -1.67 12.67 -18.57
CA HIS A 144 -1.84 11.59 -19.54
C HIS A 144 -2.55 12.07 -20.81
N LYS A 145 -3.63 12.85 -20.64
CA LYS A 145 -4.39 13.45 -21.75
C LYS A 145 -3.60 14.53 -22.49
N GLU A 146 -2.94 15.44 -21.76
CA GLU A 146 -2.14 16.53 -22.34
C GLU A 146 -1.00 16.01 -23.23
N LYS A 147 -0.35 14.92 -22.82
CA LYS A 147 0.70 14.25 -23.61
C LYS A 147 0.16 13.38 -24.74
N ASN A 148 -1.17 13.19 -24.83
CA ASN A 148 -1.80 12.20 -25.69
C ASN A 148 -1.10 10.84 -25.53
N ALA A 149 -0.84 10.46 -24.28
CA ALA A 149 -0.11 9.26 -23.93
C ALA A 149 -0.97 8.01 -24.17
N GLU A 150 -0.30 6.89 -24.44
CA GLU A 150 -0.94 5.57 -24.45
C GLU A 150 -0.77 4.88 -23.09
N VAL A 151 0.33 5.19 -22.40
CA VAL A 151 0.57 4.83 -21.01
C VAL A 151 1.25 6.00 -20.30
N THR A 152 0.83 6.27 -19.06
CA THR A 152 1.57 7.14 -18.15
C THR A 152 1.95 6.35 -16.92
N ILE A 153 3.22 6.45 -16.50
CA ILE A 153 3.75 5.72 -15.34
C ILE A 153 4.26 6.72 -14.31
N SER A 154 3.79 6.61 -13.07
CA SER A 154 4.30 7.44 -11.98
C SER A 154 5.69 6.98 -11.56
N VAL A 155 6.62 7.93 -11.48
CA VAL A 155 8.02 7.69 -11.09
C VAL A 155 8.42 8.62 -9.96
N ILE A 156 9.35 8.16 -9.13
CA ILE A 156 9.97 8.93 -8.06
C ILE A 156 11.49 8.73 -8.10
N GLU A 157 12.24 9.76 -7.74
CA GLU A 157 13.69 9.65 -7.55
C GLU A 157 13.97 8.89 -6.24
N VAL A 158 14.79 7.84 -6.33
CA VAL A 158 15.25 7.07 -5.17
C VAL A 158 16.77 7.18 -5.01
N PRO A 159 17.33 6.87 -3.83
CA PRO A 159 18.78 6.73 -3.69
C PRO A 159 19.34 5.68 -4.66
N TRP A 160 20.53 5.92 -5.21
CA TRP A 160 21.16 5.04 -6.20
C TRP A 160 21.39 3.63 -5.65
N GLU A 161 21.69 3.51 -4.36
CA GLU A 161 21.84 2.26 -3.65
C GLU A 161 20.54 1.45 -3.55
N GLU A 162 19.37 2.04 -3.77
CA GLU A 162 18.08 1.33 -3.70
C GLU A 162 17.53 0.93 -5.09
N THR A 163 18.12 1.40 -6.19
CA THR A 163 17.57 1.21 -7.55
C THR A 163 17.40 -0.25 -7.93
N TYR A 164 18.24 -1.15 -7.40
CA TYR A 164 18.18 -2.60 -7.69
C TYR A 164 16.88 -3.27 -7.21
N ARG A 165 16.10 -2.61 -6.36
CA ARG A 165 14.85 -3.12 -5.80
C ARG A 165 13.64 -2.82 -6.69
N PHE A 166 13.76 -1.85 -7.60
CA PHE A 166 12.64 -1.26 -8.32
C PHE A 166 12.78 -1.45 -9.84
N GLY A 167 11.67 -1.21 -10.55
CA GLY A 167 11.70 -1.03 -11.99
C GLY A 167 12.15 0.39 -12.33
N ILE A 168 13.24 0.54 -13.06
CA ILE A 168 13.87 1.82 -13.38
C ILE A 168 13.47 2.28 -14.78
N MET A 169 13.10 3.56 -14.90
CA MET A 169 12.64 4.18 -16.13
C MET A 169 13.69 5.13 -16.69
N ASN A 170 14.12 4.90 -17.92
CA ASN A 170 14.98 5.84 -18.62
C ASN A 170 14.12 6.70 -19.58
N ILE A 171 14.24 8.02 -19.43
CA ILE A 171 13.39 8.99 -20.11
C ILE A 171 14.21 9.95 -20.95
N ASP A 172 13.63 10.43 -22.05
CA ASP A 172 14.19 11.52 -22.85
C ASP A 172 13.84 12.91 -22.25
N ASN A 173 14.27 13.97 -22.95
CA ASN A 173 14.05 15.35 -22.54
C ASN A 173 12.56 15.75 -22.48
N ASP A 174 11.69 15.07 -23.24
CA ASP A 174 10.24 15.35 -23.29
C ASP A 174 9.46 14.54 -22.24
N GLY A 175 10.17 13.71 -21.46
CA GLY A 175 9.63 12.82 -20.44
C GLY A 175 9.08 11.51 -21.00
N ARG A 176 9.39 11.18 -22.26
CA ARG A 176 8.99 9.92 -22.90
C ARG A 176 9.91 8.81 -22.43
N ILE A 177 9.33 7.66 -22.09
CA ILE A 177 10.06 6.48 -21.64
C ILE A 177 10.57 5.74 -22.87
N TYR A 178 11.89 5.61 -23.00
CA TYR A 178 12.53 4.87 -24.09
C TYR A 178 13.04 3.49 -23.67
N GLU A 179 13.20 3.24 -22.37
CA GLU A 179 13.68 1.97 -21.83
C GLU A 179 13.15 1.76 -20.41
N PHE A 180 12.81 0.51 -20.09
CA PHE A 180 12.43 0.06 -18.75
C PHE A 180 13.34 -1.09 -18.33
N GLU A 181 13.95 -0.97 -17.16
CA GLU A 181 14.85 -1.96 -16.57
C GLU A 181 14.22 -2.51 -15.28
N GLU A 182 13.74 -3.75 -15.28
CA GLU A 182 13.21 -4.39 -14.07
C GLU A 182 14.36 -4.85 -13.15
N LYS A 183 14.50 -4.22 -11.98
CA LYS A 183 15.47 -4.58 -10.93
C LYS A 183 16.91 -4.71 -11.46
N PRO A 184 17.45 -3.65 -12.08
CA PRO A 184 18.78 -3.68 -12.69
C PRO A 184 19.87 -3.81 -11.62
N LYS A 185 20.94 -4.55 -11.91
CA LYS A 185 22.12 -4.56 -11.05
C LYS A 185 22.86 -3.21 -11.06
N ASN A 186 22.89 -2.55 -12.22
CA ASN A 186 23.47 -1.22 -12.41
C ASN A 186 22.45 -0.38 -13.18
N ALA A 187 21.81 0.58 -12.50
CA ALA A 187 20.78 1.41 -13.11
C ALA A 187 21.39 2.57 -13.90
N LYS A 188 20.77 2.96 -15.02
CA LYS A 188 21.17 4.15 -15.81
C LYS A 188 20.57 5.45 -15.27
N SER A 189 19.47 5.33 -14.54
CA SER A 189 18.79 6.43 -13.85
C SER A 189 18.34 5.97 -12.46
N ASN A 190 17.90 6.91 -11.64
CA ASN A 190 17.32 6.63 -10.34
C ASN A 190 15.80 6.90 -10.29
N LEU A 191 15.14 6.94 -11.46
CA LEU A 191 13.69 7.11 -11.57
C LEU A 191 13.01 5.75 -11.40
N ALA A 192 12.60 5.45 -10.17
CA ALA A 192 11.89 4.23 -9.83
C ALA A 192 10.40 4.34 -10.16
N SER A 193 9.87 3.31 -10.80
CA SER A 193 8.43 3.10 -10.97
C SER A 193 7.76 2.89 -9.62
N MET A 194 6.69 3.63 -9.36
CA MET A 194 5.89 3.49 -8.14
C MET A 194 4.85 2.38 -8.22
N GLY A 195 4.74 1.67 -9.34
CA GLY A 195 3.67 0.68 -9.57
C GLY A 195 2.29 1.32 -9.81
N ILE A 196 2.27 2.56 -10.31
CA ILE A 196 1.06 3.34 -10.59
C ILE A 196 1.06 3.67 -12.08
N TYR A 197 0.04 3.17 -12.80
CA TYR A 197 -0.01 3.24 -14.26
C TYR A 197 -1.40 3.72 -14.72
N ILE A 198 -1.45 4.65 -15.66
CA ILE A 198 -2.69 4.96 -16.41
C ILE A 198 -2.51 4.42 -17.82
N PHE A 199 -3.45 3.61 -18.28
CA PHE A 199 -3.51 3.10 -19.64
C PHE A 199 -4.78 3.55 -20.35
N ASN A 200 -4.68 3.75 -21.66
CA ASN A 200 -5.86 3.69 -22.54
C ASN A 200 -6.41 2.25 -22.54
N TRP A 201 -7.71 2.09 -22.27
CA TRP A 201 -8.29 0.76 -22.05
C TRP A 201 -8.11 -0.18 -23.26
N GLU A 202 -8.44 0.29 -24.46
CA GLU A 202 -8.34 -0.53 -25.69
C GLU A 202 -6.91 -1.02 -25.96
N ILE A 203 -5.92 -0.20 -25.61
CA ILE A 203 -4.51 -0.55 -25.75
C ILE A 203 -4.13 -1.59 -24.70
N LEU A 204 -4.45 -1.36 -23.42
CA LEU A 204 -4.17 -2.32 -22.36
C LEU A 204 -4.81 -3.68 -22.66
N LYS A 205 -6.08 -3.69 -23.06
CA LYS A 205 -6.82 -4.91 -23.42
C LYS A 205 -6.10 -5.71 -24.51
N LYS A 206 -5.66 -5.05 -25.59
CA LYS A 206 -4.90 -5.70 -26.66
C LYS A 206 -3.65 -6.41 -26.13
N TYR A 207 -2.84 -5.69 -25.35
CA TYR A 207 -1.59 -6.23 -24.82
C TYR A 207 -1.80 -7.34 -23.79
N LEU A 208 -2.85 -7.28 -22.97
CA LEU A 208 -3.20 -8.36 -22.04
C LEU A 208 -3.59 -9.65 -22.79
N ILE A 209 -4.36 -9.53 -23.87
CA ILE A 209 -4.77 -10.69 -24.70
C ILE A 209 -3.57 -11.29 -25.44
N GLU A 210 -2.67 -10.46 -25.95
CA GLU A 210 -1.44 -10.91 -26.62
C GLU A 210 -0.48 -11.60 -25.62
N ASP A 211 -0.32 -11.03 -24.43
CA ASP A 211 0.53 -11.54 -23.36
C ASP A 211 0.04 -12.89 -22.80
N GLU A 212 -1.27 -13.08 -22.63
CA GLU A 212 -1.83 -14.36 -22.20
C GLU A 212 -1.60 -15.49 -23.24
N LYS A 213 -1.53 -15.14 -24.54
CA LYS A 213 -1.25 -16.11 -25.61
C LYS A 213 0.22 -16.51 -25.68
N ASP A 214 1.13 -15.70 -25.14
CA ASP A 214 2.56 -15.99 -25.12
C ASP A 214 2.90 -16.94 -23.96
N LYS A 215 3.28 -18.18 -24.32
CA LYS A 215 3.67 -19.22 -23.37
C LYS A 215 4.97 -18.92 -22.62
N ASN A 216 5.79 -17.99 -23.12
CA ASN A 216 7.05 -17.58 -22.49
C ASN A 216 6.89 -16.37 -21.58
N SER A 217 5.70 -15.75 -21.55
CA SER A 217 5.44 -14.61 -20.69
C SER A 217 5.36 -15.02 -19.22
N SER A 218 5.84 -14.15 -18.34
CA SER A 218 5.59 -14.26 -16.89
C SER A 218 4.29 -13.57 -16.45
N ASN A 219 3.53 -13.05 -17.43
CA ASN A 219 2.29 -12.30 -17.26
C ASN A 219 2.36 -11.18 -16.22
N ASP A 220 3.45 -10.40 -16.27
CA ASP A 220 3.74 -9.32 -15.34
C ASP A 220 3.89 -7.98 -16.06
N PHE A 221 3.43 -6.90 -15.41
CA PHE A 221 3.52 -5.55 -15.97
C PHE A 221 4.96 -5.10 -16.23
N GLY A 222 5.86 -5.28 -15.26
CA GLY A 222 7.25 -4.85 -15.36
C GLY A 222 8.04 -5.74 -16.31
N LYS A 223 7.83 -7.05 -16.27
CA LYS A 223 8.64 -7.98 -17.08
C LYS A 223 8.18 -8.12 -18.53
N ASN A 224 6.89 -7.95 -18.81
CA ASN A 224 6.32 -8.27 -20.12
C ASN A 224 5.56 -7.09 -20.73
N ILE A 225 4.52 -6.57 -20.07
CA ILE A 225 3.62 -5.59 -20.69
C ILE A 225 4.33 -4.28 -21.04
N ILE A 226 4.97 -3.63 -20.06
CA ILE A 226 5.63 -2.34 -20.27
C ILE A 226 6.80 -2.45 -21.25
N PRO A 227 7.75 -3.41 -21.12
CA PRO A 227 8.82 -3.60 -22.10
C PRO A 227 8.31 -3.81 -23.53
N ASN A 228 7.26 -4.61 -23.71
CA ASN A 228 6.69 -4.87 -25.04
C ASN A 228 6.05 -3.60 -25.63
N MET A 229 5.36 -2.79 -24.82
CA MET A 229 4.80 -1.51 -25.27
C MET A 229 5.90 -0.51 -25.68
N VAL A 230 6.99 -0.43 -24.91
CA VAL A 230 8.17 0.39 -25.26
C VAL A 230 8.78 -0.09 -26.58
N LYS A 231 9.03 -1.40 -26.71
CA LYS A 231 9.62 -2.02 -27.91
C LYS A 231 8.78 -1.77 -29.17
N ASN A 232 7.45 -1.76 -29.03
CA ASN A 232 6.52 -1.51 -30.12
C ASN A 232 6.32 -0.01 -30.43
N GLY A 233 7.06 0.89 -29.76
CA GLY A 233 7.09 2.31 -30.08
C GLY A 233 5.91 3.11 -29.56
N LEU A 234 5.17 2.60 -28.56
CA LEU A 234 4.05 3.34 -27.98
C LEU A 234 4.53 4.62 -27.27
N ARG A 235 3.59 5.54 -27.06
CA ARG A 235 3.78 6.81 -26.37
C ARG A 235 3.64 6.62 -24.86
N LEU A 236 4.69 6.12 -24.24
CA LEU A 236 4.79 5.99 -22.79
C LEU A 236 5.45 7.24 -22.20
N TYR A 237 4.84 7.83 -21.17
CA TYR A 237 5.39 9.01 -20.50
C TYR A 237 5.55 8.79 -19.00
N ALA A 238 6.64 9.30 -18.43
CA ALA A 238 6.84 9.34 -17.00
C ALA A 238 6.12 10.55 -16.40
N TYR A 239 5.36 10.32 -15.32
CA TYR A 239 4.83 11.35 -14.45
C TYR A 239 5.68 11.42 -13.19
N LYS A 240 6.45 12.50 -13.03
CA LYS A 240 7.35 12.67 -11.88
C LYS A 240 6.54 13.06 -10.64
N PHE A 241 6.34 12.10 -9.75
CA PHE A 241 5.70 12.34 -8.46
C PHE A 241 6.65 13.11 -7.54
N LYS A 242 6.07 14.02 -6.74
CA LYS A 242 6.77 14.77 -5.70
C LYS A 242 5.98 14.64 -4.40
N GLY A 243 6.65 14.23 -3.34
CA GLY A 243 6.09 14.06 -2.01
C GLY A 243 6.46 12.71 -1.41
N TYR A 244 5.89 12.44 -0.24
CA TYR A 244 6.19 11.24 0.52
C TYR A 244 5.73 9.97 -0.21
N TRP A 245 6.67 9.03 -0.37
CA TRP A 245 6.38 7.67 -0.82
C TRP A 245 7.30 6.69 -0.11
N LYS A 246 6.74 5.57 0.36
CA LYS A 246 7.51 4.47 0.95
C LYS A 246 6.98 3.12 0.46
N ASP A 247 7.86 2.31 -0.16
CA ASP A 247 7.68 0.86 -0.28
C ASP A 247 8.03 0.23 1.08
N VAL A 248 7.02 0.02 1.92
CA VAL A 248 7.12 -0.68 3.21
C VAL A 248 7.36 -2.19 3.02
N GLY A 249 8.44 -2.50 2.32
CA GLY A 249 8.80 -3.83 1.86
C GLY A 249 9.67 -4.62 2.85
N THR A 250 10.21 -4.00 3.89
CA THR A 250 10.98 -4.66 4.98
C THR A 250 10.49 -4.20 6.35
N VAL A 251 10.84 -4.96 7.39
CA VAL A 251 10.49 -4.62 8.79
C VAL A 251 11.00 -3.23 9.15
N GLU A 252 12.23 -2.93 8.78
CA GLU A 252 12.89 -1.64 9.04
C GLU A 252 12.14 -0.51 8.33
N SER A 253 11.82 -0.68 7.04
CA SER A 253 11.09 0.35 6.28
C SER A 253 9.68 0.61 6.82
N LEU A 254 9.00 -0.42 7.37
CA LEU A 254 7.69 -0.28 8.01
C LEU A 254 7.81 0.44 9.34
N TRP A 255 8.79 0.08 10.16
CA TRP A 255 9.06 0.75 11.43
C TRP A 255 9.43 2.22 11.20
N GLU A 256 10.37 2.49 10.28
CA GLU A 256 10.77 3.84 9.89
C GLU A 256 9.57 4.68 9.45
N ALA A 257 8.70 4.14 8.60
CA ALA A 257 7.53 4.87 8.13
C ALA A 257 6.54 5.20 9.28
N ASN A 258 6.43 4.33 10.29
CA ASN A 258 5.65 4.64 11.49
C ASN A 258 6.35 5.64 12.43
N MET A 259 7.68 5.70 12.43
CA MET A 259 8.40 6.71 13.20
C MET A 259 8.40 8.07 12.49
N ASP A 260 8.38 8.07 11.15
CA ASP A 260 8.35 9.29 10.33
C ASP A 260 7.12 10.16 10.65
N ILE A 261 5.97 9.57 10.97
CA ILE A 261 4.76 10.35 11.32
C ILE A 261 4.83 11.01 12.70
N LEU A 262 5.81 10.66 13.53
CA LEU A 262 6.07 11.32 14.81
C LEU A 262 6.94 12.57 14.66
N LYS A 263 7.61 12.72 13.50
CA LYS A 263 8.47 13.86 13.21
C LYS A 263 7.64 15.08 12.80
N GLU A 264 8.00 16.25 13.31
CA GLU A 264 7.30 17.51 12.98
C GLU A 264 7.49 17.93 11.51
N ASP A 265 8.62 17.57 10.90
CA ASP A 265 9.00 17.88 9.52
C ASP A 265 8.65 16.77 8.51
N SER A 266 7.83 15.81 8.92
CA SER A 266 7.42 14.70 8.06
C SER A 266 6.67 15.19 6.82
N GLU A 267 7.12 14.76 5.64
CA GLU A 267 6.38 15.01 4.39
C GLU A 267 5.04 14.25 4.36
N LEU A 268 4.87 13.21 5.18
CA LEU A 268 3.60 12.50 5.34
C LEU A 268 2.70 13.20 6.37
N ASN A 269 2.10 14.32 5.99
CA ASN A 269 1.20 15.06 6.87
C ASN A 269 -0.20 14.40 6.94
N LEU A 270 -0.45 13.59 7.98
CA LEU A 270 -1.75 12.95 8.21
C LEU A 270 -2.84 13.90 8.76
N TYR A 271 -2.46 15.12 9.18
CA TYR A 271 -3.38 16.13 9.71
C TYR A 271 -3.93 17.07 8.64
N ASP A 272 -3.45 16.97 7.40
CA ASP A 272 -3.98 17.74 6.28
C ASP A 272 -5.45 17.36 6.00
N ARG A 273 -6.35 18.31 6.25
CA ARG A 273 -7.79 18.15 6.05
C ARG A 273 -8.23 18.25 4.58
N SER A 274 -7.38 18.80 3.71
CA SER A 274 -7.64 18.89 2.27
C SER A 274 -7.41 17.56 1.56
N TRP A 275 -6.51 16.72 2.10
CA TRP A 275 -6.23 15.37 1.62
C TRP A 275 -6.25 14.34 2.75
N ARG A 276 -7.46 14.01 3.22
CA ARG A 276 -7.67 13.07 4.32
C ARG A 276 -7.41 11.63 3.88
N ILE A 277 -6.79 10.84 4.75
CA ILE A 277 -6.79 9.40 4.63
C ILE A 277 -7.97 8.87 5.44
N TYR A 278 -8.85 8.14 4.77
CA TYR A 278 -9.98 7.46 5.38
C TYR A 278 -9.60 6.03 5.76
N SER A 279 -10.24 5.52 6.80
CA SER A 279 -10.08 4.15 7.28
C SER A 279 -11.28 3.74 8.10
N VAL A 280 -11.42 2.45 8.36
CA VAL A 280 -12.35 1.93 9.35
C VAL A 280 -11.97 2.52 10.71
N ASN A 281 -12.93 3.17 11.37
CA ASN A 281 -12.73 3.62 12.74
C ASN A 281 -13.33 2.58 13.69
N PRO A 282 -12.55 1.99 14.60
CA PRO A 282 -13.12 1.26 15.72
C PRO A 282 -14.09 2.18 16.50
N ASN A 283 -14.99 1.56 17.26
CA ASN A 283 -15.82 2.27 18.22
C ASN A 283 -15.34 1.84 19.61
N SER A 284 -14.33 2.52 20.14
CA SER A 284 -13.72 2.21 21.42
C SER A 284 -13.83 3.37 22.40
N GLN A 285 -13.46 3.14 23.66
CA GLN A 285 -13.41 4.21 24.65
C GLN A 285 -12.29 5.21 24.32
N PRO A 286 -12.36 6.46 24.79
CA PRO A 286 -11.21 7.37 24.77
C PRO A 286 -9.98 6.73 25.42
N HIS A 287 -8.78 7.10 24.98
CA HIS A 287 -7.57 6.65 25.65
C HIS A 287 -7.51 7.20 27.09
N TYR A 288 -6.92 6.42 27.99
CA TYR A 288 -6.71 6.78 29.39
C TYR A 288 -5.23 6.74 29.74
N ILE A 289 -4.73 7.83 30.32
CA ILE A 289 -3.37 7.93 30.88
C ILE A 289 -3.55 8.12 32.39
N SER A 290 -2.97 7.22 33.18
CA SER A 290 -3.07 7.25 34.63
C SER A 290 -2.24 8.40 35.23
N SER A 291 -2.36 8.63 36.54
CA SER A 291 -1.51 9.58 37.28
C SER A 291 -0.02 9.24 37.26
N SER A 292 0.35 7.98 37.01
CA SER A 292 1.74 7.52 36.85
C SER A 292 2.16 7.45 35.37
N GLY A 293 1.20 7.49 34.44
CA GLY A 293 1.43 7.35 33.03
C GLY A 293 2.18 8.54 32.45
N LYS A 294 3.12 8.28 31.55
CA LYS A 294 3.93 9.31 30.88
C LYS A 294 4.01 9.04 29.39
N VAL A 295 3.66 10.03 28.58
CA VAL A 295 3.69 9.94 27.12
C VAL A 295 4.51 11.10 26.57
N ILE A 296 5.49 10.79 25.72
CA ILE A 296 6.37 11.78 25.10
C ILE A 296 6.50 11.47 23.60
N SER A 297 6.27 12.46 22.73
CA SER A 297 6.45 12.36 21.28
C SER A 297 5.83 11.11 20.65
N SER A 298 4.63 10.72 21.10
CA SER A 298 4.00 9.44 20.73
C SER A 298 2.58 9.65 20.24
N LEU A 299 2.10 8.71 19.42
CA LEU A 299 0.70 8.64 18.99
C LEU A 299 -0.01 7.52 19.74
N LEU A 300 -1.21 7.82 20.25
CA LEU A 300 -2.09 6.88 20.92
C LEU A 300 -3.45 6.92 20.28
N ASN A 301 -4.02 5.75 20.03
CA ASN A 301 -5.38 5.63 19.53
C ASN A 301 -6.37 5.26 20.65
N GLU A 302 -7.66 5.22 20.32
CA GLU A 302 -8.75 4.86 21.22
C GLU A 302 -8.56 3.50 21.91
N GLY A 303 -9.09 3.36 23.12
CA GLY A 303 -8.96 2.17 23.96
C GLY A 303 -7.57 1.98 24.59
N CYS A 304 -6.59 2.84 24.30
CA CYS A 304 -5.29 2.74 24.96
C CYS A 304 -5.40 3.05 26.47
N VAL A 305 -4.70 2.28 27.29
CA VAL A 305 -4.60 2.45 28.75
C VAL A 305 -3.13 2.48 29.13
N VAL A 306 -2.64 3.61 29.65
CA VAL A 306 -1.21 3.82 29.93
C VAL A 306 -0.98 4.14 31.39
N HIS A 307 -0.36 3.20 32.11
CA HIS A 307 0.16 3.37 33.46
C HIS A 307 1.68 3.59 33.52
N GLY A 308 2.41 3.12 32.50
CA GLY A 308 3.86 3.23 32.38
C GLY A 308 4.34 4.41 31.53
N GLU A 309 5.53 4.28 30.94
CA GLU A 309 6.19 5.29 30.12
C GLU A 309 6.20 4.88 28.63
N VAL A 310 5.75 5.80 27.76
CA VAL A 310 5.71 5.64 26.31
C VAL A 310 6.45 6.82 25.67
N VAL A 311 7.52 6.52 24.92
CA VAL A 311 8.39 7.53 24.30
C VAL A 311 8.60 7.21 22.83
N ASN A 312 8.40 8.21 21.97
CA ASN A 312 8.67 8.11 20.53
C ASN A 312 8.07 6.84 19.90
N SER A 313 6.80 6.56 20.19
CA SER A 313 6.16 5.29 19.85
C SER A 313 4.76 5.49 19.27
N VAL A 314 4.28 4.49 18.53
CA VAL A 314 2.95 4.48 17.91
C VAL A 314 2.14 3.33 18.52
N LEU A 315 1.07 3.66 19.23
CA LEU A 315 0.18 2.72 19.90
C LEU A 315 -1.16 2.66 19.16
N PHE A 316 -1.49 1.47 18.68
CA PHE A 316 -2.75 1.17 18.01
C PHE A 316 -3.89 0.97 19.01
N PRO A 317 -5.15 0.81 18.55
CA PRO A 317 -6.29 0.72 19.45
C PRO A 317 -6.19 -0.41 20.47
N GLY A 318 -6.67 -0.15 21.69
CA GLY A 318 -6.77 -1.15 22.76
C GLY A 318 -5.45 -1.57 23.42
N VAL A 319 -4.34 -0.86 23.17
CA VAL A 319 -3.04 -1.19 23.78
C VAL A 319 -3.04 -0.87 25.28
N TYR A 320 -2.57 -1.82 26.09
CA TYR A 320 -2.37 -1.64 27.53
C TYR A 320 -0.89 -1.58 27.87
N VAL A 321 -0.47 -0.57 28.63
CA VAL A 321 0.89 -0.40 29.17
C VAL A 321 0.83 -0.36 30.69
N GLY A 322 1.35 -1.42 31.33
CA GLY A 322 1.33 -1.63 32.77
C GLY A 322 2.22 -0.68 33.58
N GLU A 323 2.12 -0.79 34.90
CA GLU A 323 2.87 0.07 35.81
C GLU A 323 4.38 -0.17 35.67
N SER A 324 5.15 0.92 35.67
CA SER A 324 6.61 0.88 35.49
C SER A 324 7.08 0.23 34.18
N ALA A 325 6.19 -0.13 33.25
CA ALA A 325 6.56 -0.61 31.94
C ALA A 325 7.10 0.55 31.08
N LYS A 326 7.97 0.23 30.11
CA LYS A 326 8.58 1.20 29.20
C LYS A 326 8.42 0.76 27.75
N VAL A 327 7.92 1.64 26.91
CA VAL A 327 7.78 1.45 25.47
C VAL A 327 8.51 2.60 24.77
N ILE A 328 9.59 2.28 24.05
CA ILE A 328 10.49 3.29 23.48
C ILE A 328 10.77 2.98 22.02
N ASP A 329 10.68 3.97 21.15
CA ASP A 329 11.03 3.85 19.73
C ASP A 329 10.29 2.68 19.04
N SER A 330 9.03 2.42 19.39
CA SER A 330 8.34 1.17 19.06
C SER A 330 6.96 1.35 18.43
N VAL A 331 6.54 0.34 17.66
CA VAL A 331 5.20 0.25 17.04
C VAL A 331 4.45 -0.89 17.71
N VAL A 332 3.34 -0.58 18.36
CA VAL A 332 2.58 -1.54 19.17
C VAL A 332 1.19 -1.72 18.55
N MET A 333 0.99 -2.85 17.87
CA MET A 333 -0.23 -3.18 17.12
C MET A 333 -1.47 -3.38 18.03
N PRO A 334 -2.69 -3.50 17.47
CA PRO A 334 -3.90 -3.50 18.28
C PRO A 334 -3.92 -4.56 19.39
N ASN A 335 -4.60 -4.23 20.49
CA ASN A 335 -4.89 -5.15 21.60
C ASN A 335 -3.66 -5.80 22.25
N VAL A 336 -2.46 -5.24 22.08
CA VAL A 336 -1.25 -5.70 22.77
C VAL A 336 -1.32 -5.32 24.25
N LYS A 337 -0.92 -6.26 25.11
CA LYS A 337 -0.77 -6.03 26.55
C LYS A 337 0.69 -6.08 26.96
N ILE A 338 1.22 -4.96 27.42
CA ILE A 338 2.56 -4.86 28.00
C ILE A 338 2.37 -4.82 29.51
N GLU A 339 2.69 -5.93 30.19
CA GLU A 339 2.53 -6.08 31.63
C GLU A 339 3.58 -5.27 32.42
N ASP A 340 3.38 -5.18 33.73
CA ASP A 340 4.16 -4.32 34.62
C ASP A 340 5.67 -4.60 34.52
N TYR A 341 6.48 -3.56 34.66
CA TYR A 341 7.95 -3.61 34.62
C TYR A 341 8.57 -4.10 33.30
N ALA A 342 7.77 -4.43 32.27
CA ALA A 342 8.28 -4.84 30.97
C ALA A 342 8.94 -3.67 30.23
N VAL A 343 9.93 -3.97 29.39
CA VAL A 343 10.65 -2.97 28.58
C VAL A 343 10.65 -3.42 27.13
N VAL A 344 10.13 -2.56 26.25
CA VAL A 344 10.07 -2.78 24.80
C VAL A 344 10.77 -1.62 24.13
N GLU A 345 11.90 -1.88 23.47
CA GLU A 345 12.70 -0.86 22.79
C GLU A 345 12.94 -1.24 21.33
N LYS A 346 12.69 -0.31 20.41
CA LYS A 346 12.95 -0.48 18.98
C LYS A 346 12.35 -1.78 18.40
N ALA A 347 11.05 -1.96 18.61
CA ALA A 347 10.34 -3.16 18.20
C ALA A 347 9.02 -2.87 17.48
N ILE A 348 8.55 -3.87 16.73
CA ILE A 348 7.16 -4.01 16.28
C ILE A 348 6.54 -5.17 17.06
N VAL A 349 5.56 -4.86 17.90
CA VAL A 349 4.81 -5.87 18.66
C VAL A 349 3.50 -6.16 17.94
N MET A 350 3.30 -7.40 17.51
CA MET A 350 2.15 -7.82 16.70
C MET A 350 0.84 -7.86 17.50
N GLU A 351 -0.27 -7.81 16.77
CA GLU A 351 -1.62 -7.76 17.33
C GLU A 351 -1.90 -8.86 18.37
N GLY A 352 -2.49 -8.48 19.50
CA GLY A 352 -2.91 -9.40 20.57
C GLY A 352 -1.79 -10.01 21.42
N VAL A 353 -0.52 -9.68 21.17
CA VAL A 353 0.62 -10.20 21.94
C VAL A 353 0.56 -9.71 23.40
N VAL A 354 0.97 -10.58 24.32
CA VAL A 354 1.12 -10.26 25.74
C VAL A 354 2.59 -10.30 26.13
N VAL A 355 3.21 -9.12 26.30
CA VAL A 355 4.57 -9.01 26.83
C VAL A 355 4.51 -9.15 28.35
N LYS A 356 5.11 -10.23 28.85
CA LYS A 356 5.03 -10.60 30.27
C LYS A 356 5.80 -9.64 31.18
N ALA A 357 5.36 -9.57 32.43
CA ALA A 357 5.94 -8.68 33.42
C ALA A 357 7.47 -8.84 33.53
N GLY A 358 8.20 -7.73 33.56
CA GLY A 358 9.66 -7.70 33.67
C GLY A 358 10.44 -8.17 32.43
N VAL A 359 9.78 -8.62 31.35
CA VAL A 359 10.45 -9.03 30.11
C VAL A 359 11.07 -7.82 29.43
N LYS A 360 12.27 -7.98 28.88
CA LYS A 360 12.97 -6.97 28.09
C LYS A 360 13.09 -7.42 26.64
N ILE A 361 12.66 -6.57 25.73
CA ILE A 361 12.59 -6.82 24.29
C ILE A 361 13.33 -5.71 23.56
N GLY A 362 14.17 -6.10 22.59
CA GLY A 362 14.95 -5.18 21.79
C GLY A 362 15.94 -4.32 22.57
N SER A 363 16.46 -3.31 21.89
CA SER A 363 17.45 -2.38 22.41
C SER A 363 17.52 -1.15 21.51
N ARG A 364 17.53 0.05 22.09
CA ARG A 364 17.66 1.31 21.31
C ARG A 364 18.91 1.34 20.43
N ASN A 365 19.98 0.70 20.86
CA ASN A 365 21.27 0.67 20.16
C ASN A 365 21.35 -0.43 19.10
N SER A 366 20.33 -1.29 18.98
CA SER A 366 20.30 -2.33 17.96
C SER A 366 20.23 -1.72 16.55
N LYS A 367 20.91 -2.34 15.60
CA LYS A 367 20.75 -1.99 14.18
C LYS A 367 19.43 -2.51 13.60
N GLU A 368 18.93 -3.63 14.12
CA GLU A 368 17.73 -4.30 13.65
C GLU A 368 16.52 -3.95 14.52
N VAL A 369 15.34 -3.94 13.91
CA VAL A 369 14.05 -3.78 14.60
C VAL A 369 13.54 -5.17 14.97
N GLU A 370 13.24 -5.40 16.24
CA GLU A 370 12.69 -6.69 16.68
C GLU A 370 11.21 -6.84 16.33
N VAL A 371 10.78 -8.03 15.91
CA VAL A 371 9.37 -8.36 15.63
C VAL A 371 8.90 -9.42 16.60
N ILE A 372 7.88 -9.10 17.38
CA ILE A 372 7.33 -9.95 18.43
C ILE A 372 5.96 -10.46 18.00
N SER A 373 5.85 -11.77 17.85
CA SER A 373 4.66 -12.44 17.30
C SER A 373 3.89 -13.28 18.31
N SER A 374 4.47 -13.55 19.48
CA SER A 374 3.94 -14.51 20.48
C SER A 374 4.60 -14.31 21.82
#